data_AF-A0A2D6EU92-F1
#
_entry.id   AF-A0A2D6EU92-F1
#
_cell.length_a   1.000
_cell.length_b   1.000
_cell.length_c   1.000
_cell.angle_alpha   90.00
_cell.angle_beta   90.00
_cell.angle_gamma   90.00
#
_symmetry.space_group_name_H-M   'P 1'
#
loop_
_entity.id
_entity.type
_entity.pdbx_description
1 polymer ?
#
loop_
_entity_poly.entity_id
_entity_poly.type
_entity_poly.pdbx_seq_one_letter_code
_entity_poly.pdbx_strand_id
1 'polypeptide(L)'
;MRPDSLVSGPQDAQNIIKRTLWTLGLAQFPKLDRWAYWEKFDYWAVFLSLPLLAITGVMLKFPLLTTLVFPGWLLNILALLHRAEAILAASFIFFVHFFIGHFRPLCFPMNEAMFSGNIHLEEALKEKPLWVERLKQEGQLEQMEGKPPATWYRVIYFIFGYTALGFGLYILVNGIIYGRYIQMH
;
A
#
# COMPACT_ATOMS: atom_id res chain seq x y z
N MET A 1 -7.08 19.17 -11.09
CA MET A 1 -6.43 18.72 -9.84
C MET A 1 -4.92 18.87 -10.02
N ARG A 2 -4.16 19.16 -8.96
CA ARG A 2 -2.70 19.24 -9.07
C ARG A 2 -2.12 17.86 -9.46
N PRO A 3 -1.09 17.79 -10.32
CA PRO A 3 -0.54 16.52 -10.78
C PRO A 3 0.00 15.62 -9.65
N ASP A 4 0.48 16.23 -8.57
CA ASP A 4 1.04 15.54 -7.41
C ASP A 4 0.01 15.21 -6.32
N SER A 5 -1.29 15.38 -6.62
CA SER A 5 -2.38 15.09 -5.68
C SER A 5 -2.57 13.59 -5.48
N LEU A 6 -2.69 13.16 -4.22
CA LEU A 6 -3.11 11.81 -3.83
C LEU A 6 -4.64 11.61 -3.86
N VAL A 7 -5.40 12.68 -4.08
CA VAL A 7 -6.85 12.60 -4.25
C VAL A 7 -7.17 12.05 -5.64
N SER A 8 -8.03 11.03 -5.69
CA SER A 8 -8.51 10.44 -6.94
C SER A 8 -9.29 11.45 -7.79
N GLY A 9 -9.05 11.44 -9.09
CA GLY A 9 -9.71 12.32 -10.06
C GLY A 9 -10.17 11.61 -11.33
N PRO A 10 -10.82 12.33 -12.27
CA PRO A 10 -11.32 11.75 -13.51
C PRO A 10 -10.24 11.06 -14.36
N GLN A 11 -8.98 11.52 -14.26
CA GLN A 11 -7.83 10.91 -14.94
C GLN A 11 -7.58 9.47 -14.45
N ASP A 12 -7.84 9.17 -13.18
CA ASP A 12 -7.64 7.84 -12.62
C ASP A 12 -8.61 6.84 -13.25
N ALA A 13 -9.87 7.24 -13.47
CA ALA A 13 -10.87 6.43 -14.18
C ALA A 13 -10.44 6.14 -15.63
N GLN A 14 -9.91 7.14 -16.33
CA GLN A 14 -9.36 6.93 -17.68
C GLN A 14 -8.16 5.97 -17.67
N ASN A 15 -7.28 6.09 -16.67
CA ASN A 15 -6.12 5.22 -16.53
C ASN A 15 -6.52 3.78 -16.21
N ILE A 16 -7.57 3.58 -15.41
CA ILE A 16 -8.17 2.26 -15.15
C ILE A 16 -8.68 1.66 -16.47
N ILE A 17 -9.51 2.40 -17.22
CA ILE A 17 -10.06 1.92 -18.49
C ILE A 17 -8.95 1.57 -19.48
N LYS A 18 -7.97 2.47 -19.67
CA LYS A 18 -6.82 2.22 -20.56
C LYS A 18 -6.02 1.01 -20.13
N ARG A 19 -5.81 0.82 -18.82
CA ARG A 19 -5.11 -0.37 -18.29
C ARG A 19 -5.89 -1.64 -18.55
N THR A 20 -7.22 -1.64 -18.34
CA THR A 20 -8.09 -2.78 -18.67
C THR A 20 -8.05 -3.11 -20.17
N LEU A 21 -8.14 -2.09 -21.03
CA LEU A 21 -8.03 -2.30 -22.48
C LEU A 21 -6.64 -2.81 -22.88
N TRP A 22 -5.57 -2.29 -22.27
CA TRP A 22 -4.21 -2.79 -22.49
C TRP A 22 -4.06 -4.26 -22.07
N THR A 23 -4.64 -4.66 -20.93
CA THR A 23 -4.64 -6.08 -20.52
C THR A 23 -5.39 -6.98 -21.50
N LEU A 24 -6.34 -6.44 -22.25
CA LEU A 24 -7.05 -7.15 -23.33
C LEU A 24 -6.35 -7.02 -24.69
N GLY A 25 -5.19 -6.34 -24.76
CA GLY A 25 -4.45 -6.09 -26.00
C GLY A 25 -5.05 -5.01 -26.91
N LEU A 26 -6.03 -4.25 -26.42
CA LEU A 26 -6.82 -3.27 -27.20
C LEU A 26 -6.32 -1.82 -27.09
N ALA A 27 -5.35 -1.56 -26.22
CA ALA A 27 -4.78 -0.23 -26.01
C ALA A 27 -3.30 -0.30 -25.63
N GLN A 28 -2.60 0.82 -25.70
CA GLN A 28 -1.26 0.95 -25.12
C GLN A 28 -1.34 1.14 -23.59
N PHE A 29 -0.28 0.75 -22.90
CA PHE A 29 -0.17 0.96 -21.45
C PHE A 29 -0.33 2.46 -21.12
N PRO A 30 -1.16 2.83 -20.13
CA PRO A 30 -1.37 4.24 -19.80
C PRO A 30 -0.06 4.87 -19.34
N LYS A 31 0.29 6.03 -19.91
CA LYS A 31 1.40 6.84 -19.41
C LYS A 31 1.00 7.40 -18.05
N LEU A 32 1.73 7.03 -17.00
CA LEU A 32 1.42 7.41 -15.63
C LEU A 32 2.19 8.65 -15.22
N ASP A 33 1.53 9.44 -14.38
CA ASP A 33 2.13 10.55 -13.63
C ASP A 33 2.64 10.04 -12.28
N ARG A 34 3.13 10.94 -11.40
CA ARG A 34 3.78 10.67 -10.12
C ARG A 34 3.09 9.58 -9.33
N TRP A 35 1.77 9.67 -9.22
CA TRP A 35 0.92 8.71 -8.53
C TRP A 35 -0.01 7.98 -9.51
N ALA A 36 0.12 6.66 -9.56
CA ALA A 36 -0.81 5.79 -10.26
C ALA A 36 -2.12 5.64 -9.46
N TYR A 37 -3.20 5.29 -10.15
CA TYR A 37 -4.51 5.15 -9.52
C TYR A 37 -4.53 4.10 -8.40
N TRP A 38 -3.72 3.02 -8.54
CA TRP A 38 -3.62 1.98 -7.51
C TRP A 38 -2.79 2.44 -6.31
N GLU A 39 -1.74 3.26 -6.50
CA GLU A 39 -0.98 3.82 -5.37
C GLU A 39 -1.85 4.77 -4.55
N LYS A 40 -2.72 5.55 -5.21
CA LYS A 40 -3.72 6.38 -4.52
C LYS A 40 -4.72 5.52 -3.77
N PHE A 41 -5.18 4.43 -4.38
CA PHE A 41 -6.07 3.48 -3.74
C PHE A 41 -5.41 2.87 -2.48
N ASP A 42 -4.20 2.34 -2.60
CA ASP A 42 -3.43 1.77 -1.48
C ASP A 42 -3.26 2.80 -0.35
N TYR A 43 -2.93 4.05 -0.69
CA TYR A 43 -2.84 5.15 0.27
C TYR A 43 -4.16 5.31 1.03
N TRP A 44 -5.28 5.56 0.33
CA TRP A 44 -6.56 5.82 0.98
C TRP A 44 -7.15 4.60 1.69
N ALA A 45 -6.95 3.39 1.16
CA ALA A 45 -7.41 2.14 1.78
C ALA A 45 -6.86 2.00 3.21
N VAL A 46 -5.59 2.32 3.42
CA VAL A 46 -4.98 2.31 4.76
C VAL A 46 -5.59 3.39 5.66
N PHE A 47 -5.74 4.62 5.17
CA PHE A 47 -6.28 5.72 6.00
C PHE A 47 -7.76 5.58 6.33
N LEU A 48 -8.53 4.85 5.54
CA LEU A 48 -9.93 4.55 5.83
C LEU A 48 -10.08 3.33 6.75
N SER A 49 -9.21 2.33 6.61
CA SER A 49 -9.23 1.10 7.43
C SER A 49 -8.69 1.32 8.85
N LEU A 50 -7.63 2.13 9.01
CA LEU A 50 -6.97 2.34 10.29
C LEU A 50 -7.92 2.89 11.38
N PRO A 51 -8.73 3.95 11.15
CA PRO A 51 -9.68 4.42 12.14
C PRO A 51 -10.73 3.37 12.48
N LEU A 52 -11.23 2.64 11.48
CA LEU A 52 -12.24 1.61 11.70
C LEU A 52 -11.69 0.48 12.57
N LEU A 53 -10.48 -0.03 12.30
CA LEU A 53 -9.79 -1.02 13.14
C LEU A 53 -9.49 -0.48 14.54
N ALA A 54 -8.98 0.75 14.65
CA ALA A 54 -8.61 1.34 15.93
C ALA A 54 -9.84 1.55 16.82
N ILE A 55 -10.91 2.16 16.29
CA ILE A 55 -12.13 2.46 17.04
C ILE A 55 -12.80 1.16 17.49
N THR A 56 -13.05 0.23 16.55
CA THR A 56 -13.68 -1.05 16.87
C THR A 56 -12.83 -1.85 17.85
N GLY A 57 -11.50 -1.85 17.71
CA GLY A 57 -10.58 -2.53 18.61
C GLY A 57 -10.59 -1.96 20.02
N VAL A 58 -10.58 -0.63 20.18
CA VAL A 58 -10.66 0.02 21.50
C VAL A 58 -12.01 -0.27 22.16
N MET A 59 -13.11 -0.20 21.42
CA MET A 59 -14.45 -0.48 21.94
C MET A 59 -14.61 -1.93 22.38
N LEU A 60 -14.04 -2.88 21.62
CA LEU A 60 -14.03 -4.31 21.96
C LEU A 60 -13.08 -4.66 23.09
N LYS A 61 -11.96 -3.93 23.23
CA LYS A 61 -11.03 -4.09 24.36
C LYS A 61 -11.66 -3.68 25.69
N PHE A 62 -12.53 -2.67 25.67
CA PHE A 62 -13.21 -2.15 26.86
C PHE A 62 -14.74 -2.27 26.71
N PRO A 63 -15.30 -3.49 26.65
CA PRO A 63 -16.70 -3.70 26.31
C PRO A 63 -17.65 -3.11 27.36
N LEU A 64 -17.30 -3.19 28.65
CA LEU A 64 -18.11 -2.62 29.74
C LEU A 64 -18.25 -1.11 29.61
N LEU A 65 -17.13 -0.39 29.35
CA LEU A 65 -17.15 1.06 29.14
C LEU A 65 -17.95 1.43 27.89
N THR A 66 -17.79 0.66 26.81
CA THR A 66 -18.56 0.84 25.58
C THR A 66 -20.06 0.71 25.84
N THR A 67 -20.48 -0.29 26.63
CA THR A 67 -21.91 -0.54 26.92
C THR A 67 -22.56 0.48 27.86
N LEU A 68 -21.78 1.36 28.49
CA LEU A 68 -22.33 2.50 29.24
C LEU A 68 -22.90 3.58 28.31
N VAL A 69 -22.38 3.66 27.08
CA VAL A 69 -22.75 4.69 26.08
C VAL A 69 -23.57 4.09 24.94
N PHE A 70 -23.28 2.85 24.55
CA PHE A 70 -23.88 2.18 23.40
C PHE A 70 -24.63 0.90 23.80
N PRO A 71 -25.64 0.47 23.04
CA PRO A 71 -26.36 -0.76 23.35
C PRO A 71 -25.49 -2.00 23.11
N GLY A 72 -25.68 -3.05 23.92
CA GLY A 72 -24.85 -4.26 23.89
C GLY A 72 -24.78 -4.99 22.54
N TRP A 73 -25.85 -4.95 21.72
CA TRP A 73 -25.84 -5.55 20.39
C TRP A 73 -24.80 -4.92 19.45
N LEU A 74 -24.38 -3.66 19.71
CA LEU A 74 -23.36 -2.99 18.92
C LEU A 74 -22.02 -3.74 19.01
N LEU A 75 -21.69 -4.37 20.15
CA LEU A 75 -20.45 -5.13 20.30
C LEU A 75 -20.34 -6.27 19.28
N ASN A 76 -21.46 -6.92 18.94
CA ASN A 76 -21.48 -7.98 17.92
C ASN A 76 -21.14 -7.43 16.54
N ILE A 77 -21.66 -6.24 16.20
CA ILE A 77 -21.34 -5.58 14.93
C ILE A 77 -19.88 -5.13 14.90
N LEU A 78 -19.39 -4.53 15.99
CA LEU A 78 -18.00 -4.12 16.08
C LEU A 78 -17.06 -5.31 15.95
N ALA A 79 -17.37 -6.45 16.58
CA ALA A 79 -16.60 -7.68 16.45
C ALA A 79 -16.57 -8.19 15.01
N LEU A 80 -17.73 -8.22 14.35
CA LEU A 80 -17.82 -8.60 12.93
C LEU A 80 -16.98 -7.67 12.05
N LEU A 81 -17.15 -6.36 12.22
CA LEU A 81 -16.50 -5.35 11.40
C LEU A 81 -14.99 -5.31 11.62
N HIS A 82 -14.54 -5.31 12.89
CA HIS A 82 -13.13 -5.35 13.24
C HIS A 82 -12.46 -6.58 12.64
N ARG A 83 -13.10 -7.74 12.77
CA ARG A 83 -12.54 -9.00 12.26
C ARG A 83 -12.48 -9.04 10.74
N ALA A 84 -13.56 -8.62 10.07
CA ALA A 84 -13.60 -8.55 8.61
C ALA A 84 -12.49 -7.63 8.09
N GLU A 85 -12.34 -6.45 8.69
CA GLU A 85 -11.30 -5.51 8.30
C GLU A 85 -9.90 -6.02 8.63
N ALA A 86 -9.69 -6.67 9.78
CA ALA A 86 -8.38 -7.18 10.16
C ALA A 86 -7.89 -8.25 9.18
N ILE A 87 -8.79 -9.14 8.74
CA ILE A 87 -8.48 -10.15 7.73
C ILE A 87 -8.21 -9.50 6.37
N LEU A 88 -9.04 -8.55 5.96
CA LEU A 88 -8.88 -7.82 4.70
C LEU A 88 -7.55 -7.06 4.66
N ALA A 89 -7.27 -6.26 5.67
CA ALA A 89 -6.06 -5.45 5.79
C ALA A 89 -4.80 -6.32 5.84
N ALA A 90 -4.78 -7.37 6.67
CA ALA A 90 -3.65 -8.29 6.73
C ALA A 90 -3.40 -8.97 5.37
N SER A 91 -4.46 -9.48 4.74
CA SER A 91 -4.35 -10.12 3.43
C SER A 91 -3.85 -9.14 2.36
N PHE A 92 -4.39 -7.93 2.34
CA PHE A 92 -3.99 -6.89 1.39
C PHE A 92 -2.52 -6.50 1.55
N ILE A 93 -2.06 -6.31 2.79
CA ILE A 93 -0.65 -6.00 3.09
C ILE A 93 0.26 -7.13 2.58
N PHE A 94 -0.09 -8.41 2.79
CA PHE A 94 0.75 -9.52 2.35
C PHE A 94 0.76 -9.75 0.85
N PHE A 95 -0.42 -9.82 0.23
CA PHE A 95 -0.52 -10.23 -1.17
C PHE A 95 -0.32 -9.08 -2.14
N VAL A 96 -0.72 -7.87 -1.77
CA VAL A 96 -0.66 -6.71 -2.67
C VAL A 96 0.53 -5.84 -2.30
N HIS A 97 0.56 -5.31 -1.09
CA HIS A 97 1.56 -4.30 -0.70
C HIS A 97 3.00 -4.87 -0.72
N PHE A 98 3.25 -5.98 -0.03
CA PHE A 98 4.58 -6.60 -0.03
C PHE A 98 4.97 -7.15 -1.41
N PHE A 99 4.01 -7.65 -2.19
CA PHE A 99 4.30 -8.09 -3.56
C PHE A 99 4.78 -6.93 -4.43
N ILE A 100 4.05 -5.81 -4.43
CA ILE A 100 4.42 -4.60 -5.16
C ILE A 100 5.77 -4.06 -4.69
N GLY A 101 6.02 -4.09 -3.38
CA GLY A 101 7.24 -3.56 -2.77
C GLY A 101 8.48 -4.42 -2.95
N HIS A 102 8.36 -5.76 -3.04
CA HIS A 102 9.52 -6.68 -3.05
C HIS A 102 9.66 -7.52 -4.32
N PHE A 103 8.56 -7.82 -5.01
CA PHE A 103 8.55 -8.83 -6.07
C PHE A 103 8.23 -8.26 -7.45
N ARG A 104 8.04 -6.94 -7.59
CA ARG A 104 7.90 -6.30 -8.90
C ARG A 104 9.25 -6.32 -9.64
N PRO A 105 9.32 -6.79 -10.90
CA PRO A 105 10.58 -6.92 -11.63
C PRO A 105 11.41 -5.64 -11.73
N LEU A 106 10.76 -4.48 -11.78
CA LEU A 106 11.42 -3.17 -11.93
C LEU A 106 12.19 -2.74 -10.68
N CYS A 107 11.75 -3.19 -9.50
CA CYS A 107 12.33 -2.81 -8.22
C CYS A 107 12.76 -4.03 -7.40
N PHE A 108 12.90 -5.21 -8.03
CA PHE A 108 13.41 -6.40 -7.35
C PHE A 108 14.87 -6.14 -6.95
N PRO A 109 15.31 -6.47 -5.72
CA PRO A 109 14.63 -7.29 -4.70
C PRO A 109 13.71 -6.54 -3.73
N MET A 110 13.76 -5.20 -3.71
CA MET A 110 12.89 -4.35 -2.89
C MET A 110 12.92 -2.91 -3.42
N ASN A 111 11.77 -2.24 -3.42
CA ASN A 111 11.67 -0.83 -3.76
C ASN A 111 12.44 0.02 -2.73
N GLU A 112 13.61 0.50 -3.13
CA GLU A 112 14.51 1.26 -2.27
C GLU A 112 14.01 2.69 -2.03
N ALA A 113 13.09 3.19 -2.86
CA ALA A 113 12.57 4.56 -2.75
C ALA A 113 11.81 4.78 -1.42
N MET A 114 11.22 3.73 -0.83
CA MET A 114 10.53 3.85 0.46
C MET A 114 11.49 4.15 1.64
N PHE A 115 12.77 3.83 1.51
CA PHE A 115 13.78 4.02 2.55
C PHE A 115 14.79 5.13 2.22
N SER A 116 15.22 5.20 0.97
CA SER A 116 16.25 6.14 0.51
C SER A 116 15.67 7.41 -0.10
N GLY A 117 14.40 7.39 -0.52
CA GLY A 117 13.79 8.47 -1.32
C GLY A 117 14.30 8.56 -2.75
N ASN A 118 15.24 7.70 -3.16
CA ASN A 118 15.86 7.71 -4.48
C ASN A 118 15.31 6.58 -5.37
N ILE A 119 15.22 6.85 -6.67
CA ILE A 119 14.86 5.89 -7.72
C ILE A 119 15.82 6.06 -8.90
N HIS A 120 16.17 4.99 -9.60
CA HIS A 120 16.96 5.10 -10.81
C HIS A 120 16.15 5.79 -11.91
N LEU A 121 16.77 6.71 -12.66
CA LEU A 121 16.08 7.47 -13.71
C LEU A 121 15.46 6.54 -14.78
N GLU A 122 16.12 5.45 -15.13
CA GLU A 122 15.59 4.45 -16.07
C GLU A 122 14.32 3.77 -15.54
N GLU A 123 14.28 3.45 -14.25
CA GLU A 123 13.11 2.88 -13.60
C GLU A 123 11.95 3.90 -13.57
N ALA A 124 12.25 5.15 -13.20
CA ALA A 124 11.28 6.24 -13.22
C ALA A 124 10.70 6.51 -14.62
N LEU A 125 11.53 6.45 -15.67
CA LEU A 125 11.08 6.60 -17.06
C LEU A 125 10.12 5.48 -17.50
N LYS A 126 10.37 4.25 -17.04
CA LYS A 126 9.52 3.09 -17.34
C LYS A 126 8.20 3.13 -16.55
N GLU A 127 8.26 3.47 -15.27
CA GLU A 127 7.08 3.44 -14.38
C GLU A 127 6.22 4.71 -14.49
N LYS A 128 6.85 5.88 -14.59
CA LYS A 128 6.22 7.20 -14.41
C LYS A 128 6.63 8.18 -15.53
N PRO A 129 6.41 7.84 -16.81
CA PRO A 129 6.91 8.63 -17.93
C PRO A 129 6.39 10.08 -17.94
N LEU A 130 5.13 10.34 -17.58
CA LEU A 130 4.59 11.71 -17.56
C LEU A 130 5.19 12.56 -16.43
N TRP A 131 5.53 11.91 -15.30
CA TRP A 131 6.17 12.60 -14.19
C TRP A 131 7.57 13.06 -14.57
N VAL A 132 8.36 12.17 -15.18
CA VAL A 132 9.72 12.51 -15.63
C VAL A 132 9.68 13.57 -16.74
N GLU A 133 8.74 13.46 -17.69
CA GLU A 133 8.56 14.45 -18.74
C GLU A 133 8.23 15.84 -18.17
N ARG A 134 7.33 15.92 -17.18
CA ARG A 134 7.02 17.19 -16.49
C ARG A 134 8.24 17.77 -15.79
N LEU A 135 8.98 16.96 -15.01
CA LEU A 135 10.17 17.43 -14.30
C LEU A 135 11.24 17.98 -15.26
N LYS A 136 11.37 17.38 -16.44
CA LYS A 136 12.27 17.85 -17.49
C LYS A 136 11.80 19.19 -18.07
N GLN A 137 10.50 19.33 -18.36
CA GLN A 137 9.92 20.59 -18.86
C GLN A 137 10.03 21.73 -17.86
N GLU A 138 9.93 21.44 -16.57
CA GLU A 138 10.04 22.43 -15.49
C GLU A 138 11.49 22.74 -15.08
N GLY A 139 12.49 22.09 -15.69
CA GLY A 139 13.91 22.26 -15.33
C GLY A 139 14.26 21.77 -13.92
N GLN A 140 13.42 20.91 -13.33
CA GLN A 140 13.59 20.39 -11.97
C GLN A 140 14.32 19.05 -11.94
N LEU A 141 14.41 18.34 -13.07
CA LEU A 141 15.00 17.00 -13.11
C LEU A 141 16.45 16.97 -12.60
N GLU A 142 17.28 17.91 -13.04
CA GLU A 142 18.68 18.04 -12.60
C GLU A 142 18.79 18.43 -11.11
N GLN A 143 17.81 19.20 -10.61
CA GLN A 143 17.77 19.62 -9.20
C GLN A 143 17.39 18.47 -8.26
N MET A 144 16.62 17.50 -8.77
CA MET A 144 16.19 16.31 -8.03
C MET A 144 17.19 15.16 -8.13
N GLU A 145 18.26 15.29 -8.92
CA GLU A 145 19.28 14.27 -9.03
C GLU A 145 20.09 14.15 -7.74
N GLY A 146 19.85 13.06 -7.01
CA GLY A 146 20.46 12.79 -5.71
C GLY A 146 21.62 11.80 -5.79
N LYS A 147 22.50 11.85 -4.78
CA LYS A 147 23.51 10.79 -4.58
C LYS A 147 22.80 9.50 -4.16
N PRO A 148 23.26 8.33 -4.63
CA PRO A 148 22.72 7.05 -4.17
C PRO A 148 22.89 6.88 -2.65
N PRO A 149 22.03 6.10 -1.98
CA PRO A 149 22.16 5.86 -0.55
C PRO A 149 23.50 5.18 -0.22
N ALA A 150 24.05 5.48 0.96
CA ALA A 150 25.26 4.84 1.43
C ALA A 150 25.07 3.32 1.56
N THR A 151 26.08 2.52 1.19
CA THR A 151 25.97 1.05 1.16
C THR A 151 25.60 0.44 2.51
N TRP A 152 26.10 0.98 3.62
CA TRP A 152 25.75 0.50 4.96
C TRP A 152 24.27 0.74 5.29
N TYR A 153 23.73 1.90 4.89
CA TYR A 153 22.32 2.24 5.08
C TYR A 153 21.44 1.31 4.23
N ARG A 154 21.91 1.01 3.01
CA ARG A 154 21.30 0.02 2.13
C ARG A 154 21.18 -1.35 2.77
N VAL A 155 22.27 -1.86 3.34
CA VAL A 155 22.24 -3.14 4.07
C VAL A 155 21.22 -3.11 5.22
N ILE A 156 21.15 -2.02 5.99
CA ILE A 156 20.21 -1.90 7.12
C ILE A 156 18.75 -2.01 6.65
N TYR A 157 18.33 -1.22 5.66
CA TYR A 157 16.93 -1.28 5.25
C TYR A 157 16.58 -2.59 4.55
N PHE A 158 17.52 -3.25 3.89
CA PHE A 158 17.30 -4.60 3.35
C PHE A 158 17.08 -5.62 4.47
N ILE A 159 17.92 -5.60 5.52
CA ILE A 159 17.72 -6.46 6.70
C ILE A 159 16.36 -6.18 7.33
N PHE A 160 16.02 -4.91 7.52
CA PHE A 160 14.74 -4.52 8.11
C PHE A 160 13.55 -5.01 7.25
N GLY A 161 13.56 -4.71 5.94
CA GLY A 161 12.48 -5.08 5.03
C GLY A 161 12.27 -6.59 4.95
N TYR A 162 13.34 -7.38 4.85
CA TYR A 162 13.23 -8.84 4.83
C TYR A 162 12.88 -9.46 6.19
N THR A 163 13.30 -8.84 7.30
CA THR A 163 12.88 -9.27 8.64
C THR A 163 11.38 -9.03 8.82
N ALA A 164 10.87 -7.86 8.41
CA ALA A 164 9.45 -7.53 8.46
C ALA A 164 8.63 -8.47 7.56
N LEU A 165 9.11 -8.74 6.34
CA LEU A 165 8.48 -9.69 5.42
C LEU A 165 8.45 -11.11 6.01
N GLY A 166 9.57 -11.57 6.60
CA GLY A 166 9.69 -12.89 7.21
C GLY A 166 8.79 -13.05 8.45
N PHE A 167 8.80 -12.06 9.35
CA PHE A 167 7.91 -12.03 10.52
C PHE A 167 6.45 -11.99 10.11
N GLY A 168 6.15 -11.22 9.08
CA GLY A 168 4.82 -11.13 8.54
C GLY A 168 4.33 -12.45 7.94
N LEU A 169 5.15 -13.09 7.11
CA LEU A 169 4.86 -14.41 6.54
C LEU A 169 4.66 -15.45 7.64
N TYR A 170 5.49 -15.41 8.68
CA TYR A 170 5.34 -16.25 9.86
C TYR A 170 3.97 -16.06 10.51
N ILE A 171 3.53 -14.82 10.78
CA ILE A 171 2.21 -14.55 11.36
C ILE A 171 1.10 -15.03 10.44
N LEU A 172 1.19 -14.77 9.14
CA LEU A 172 0.16 -15.15 8.18
C LEU A 172 -0.02 -16.69 8.14
N VAL A 173 1.08 -17.42 8.01
CA VAL A 173 1.06 -18.89 7.95
C VAL A 173 0.52 -19.48 9.25
N ASN A 174 1.00 -19.00 10.40
CA ASN A 174 0.51 -19.44 11.70
C ASN A 174 -0.98 -19.08 11.88
N GLY A 175 -1.40 -17.88 11.46
CA GLY A 175 -2.79 -17.46 11.50
C GLY A 175 -3.72 -18.36 10.68
N ILE A 176 -3.28 -18.84 9.52
CA ILE A 176 -4.04 -19.78 8.69
C ILE A 176 -4.09 -21.17 9.33
N ILE A 177 -2.95 -21.69 9.81
CA ILE A 177 -2.86 -23.03 10.43
C ILE A 177 -3.68 -23.07 11.71
N TYR A 178 -3.48 -22.09 12.59
CA TYR A 178 -4.10 -22.05 13.92
C TYR A 178 -5.48 -21.42 13.94
N GLY A 179 -5.87 -20.70 12.88
CA GLY A 179 -7.17 -20.04 12.78
C GLY A 179 -8.35 -21.00 12.90
N ARG A 180 -8.17 -22.28 12.54
CA ARG A 180 -9.19 -23.34 12.70
C ARG A 180 -9.42 -23.77 14.15
N TYR A 181 -8.45 -23.53 15.03
CA TYR A 181 -8.52 -23.87 16.46
C TYR A 181 -9.02 -22.70 17.32
N ILE A 182 -9.10 -21.50 16.75
CA ILE A 182 -9.73 -20.36 17.39
C ILE A 182 -11.24 -20.59 17.34
N GLN A 183 -11.81 -21.13 18.43
CA GLN A 183 -13.26 -21.24 18.56
C GLN A 183 -13.85 -19.83 18.55
N MET A 184 -14.65 -19.58 17.54
CA MET A 184 -15.38 -18.33 17.40
C MET A 184 -16.68 -18.50 18.15
N HIS A 185 -16.69 -18.00 19.39
CA HIS A 185 -17.87 -17.91 20.23
C HIS A 185 -18.81 -16.83 19.69
#